data_AF-A0A836VLY2-F1
#
_entry.id   AF-A0A836VLY2-F1
#
_cell.length_a   1.000
_cell.length_b   1.000
_cell.length_c   1.000
_cell.angle_alpha   90.00
_cell.angle_beta   90.00
_cell.angle_gamma   90.00
#
_symmetry.space_group_name_H-M   'P 1'
#
loop_
_entity.id
_entity.type
_entity.pdbx_description
1 polymer ?
#
loop_
_entity_poly.entity_id
_entity_poly.type
_entity_poly.pdbx_seq_one_letter_code
_entity_poly.pdbx_strand_id
1 'polypeptide(L)'
;FEPMAISIMLAIISAVFVAIMVVPALASYFFSRGIKPRENKLLKPLDNGYKRLLSVALRSKKAVITLAGVLFVGALVLVPRLGTEFAPELEEGTINIRVTLAPSSNLETALEVAPKLEKILMSFPETTYALSRIGRAEVGGDPEPISNIEIYVGLKPQSEWTTASDRYALQEKMEAKLDAHPGLLFNFSQPIATRVDELLSGVKSQLAIKLFGPELDVLARKGQEIEGAVKQVDGAVAVAMEQIKGEAQLVVSPKRQQLSRYGLNVSDVLSVVDNGLGGASAGQIIRGNERYDIYVRLAKQFRDTPESIRSLRLLTPSGAWVTLGEVAHVAIESGPPQIRRD
;
A
#
# COMPACT_ATOMS: atom_id res chain seq x y z
N PHE A 1 -6.67 18.43 9.21
CA PHE A 1 -6.28 19.65 9.95
C PHE A 1 -7.43 20.38 10.65
N GLU A 2 -8.68 20.19 10.23
CA GLU A 2 -9.84 20.87 10.83
C GLU A 2 -9.96 20.72 12.36
N PRO A 3 -9.81 19.52 12.97
CA PRO A 3 -9.89 19.39 14.43
C PRO A 3 -8.83 20.21 15.16
N MET A 4 -7.59 20.23 14.64
CA MET A 4 -6.50 21.03 15.21
C MET A 4 -6.81 22.52 15.17
N ALA A 5 -7.33 23.02 14.04
CA ALA A 5 -7.72 24.42 13.89
C ALA A 5 -8.82 24.80 14.90
N ILE A 6 -9.84 23.96 15.04
CA ILE A 6 -10.94 24.15 16.00
C ILE A 6 -10.41 24.19 17.44
N SER A 7 -9.55 23.24 17.82
CA SER A 7 -8.95 23.21 19.16
C SER A 7 -8.15 24.48 19.47
N ILE A 8 -7.34 24.96 18.52
CA ILE A 8 -6.54 26.19 18.70
C ILE A 8 -7.46 27.41 18.85
N MET A 9 -8.49 27.53 18.00
CA MET A 9 -9.45 28.63 18.09
C MET A 9 -10.16 28.65 19.44
N LEU A 10 -10.67 27.51 19.89
CA LEU A 10 -11.33 27.39 21.19
C LEU A 10 -10.37 27.67 22.35
N ALA A 11 -9.11 27.22 22.26
CA ALA A 11 -8.08 27.49 23.25
C ALA A 11 -7.75 28.98 23.34
N ILE A 12 -7.62 29.68 22.20
CA ILE A 12 -7.36 31.12 22.17
C ILE A 12 -8.53 31.90 22.77
N ILE A 13 -9.78 31.56 22.40
CA ILE A 13 -10.97 32.20 22.95
C ILE A 13 -11.04 32.01 24.47
N SER A 14 -10.79 30.78 24.93
CA SER A 14 -10.75 30.46 26.36
C SER A 14 -9.63 31.19 27.08
N ALA A 15 -8.44 31.27 26.48
CA ALA A 15 -7.28 31.97 27.03
C ALA A 15 -7.54 33.48 27.16
N VAL A 16 -8.22 34.10 26.19
CA VAL A 16 -8.65 35.51 26.27
C VAL A 16 -9.63 35.70 27.42
N PHE A 17 -10.62 34.82 27.57
CA PHE A 17 -11.57 34.89 28.68
C PHE A 17 -10.89 34.77 30.05
N VAL A 18 -9.97 33.81 30.20
CA VAL A 18 -9.17 33.61 31.40
C VAL A 18 -8.27 34.83 31.67
N ALA A 19 -7.62 35.39 30.64
CA ALA A 19 -6.74 36.55 30.77
C ALA A 19 -7.47 37.83 31.21
N ILE A 20 -8.74 38.00 30.82
CA ILE A 20 -9.52 39.19 31.17
C ILE A 20 -10.26 39.02 32.50
N MET A 21 -10.78 37.83 32.81
CA MET A 21 -11.58 37.62 34.02
C MET A 21 -10.76 37.05 35.18
N VAL A 22 -10.09 35.92 34.94
CA VAL A 22 -9.47 35.13 36.01
C VAL A 22 -8.13 35.74 36.43
N VAL A 23 -7.29 36.14 35.48
CA VAL A 23 -5.96 36.70 35.78
C VAL A 23 -6.05 37.97 36.64
N PRO A 24 -6.90 38.98 36.34
CA PRO A 24 -7.01 40.16 37.18
C PRO A 24 -7.63 39.88 38.54
N ALA A 25 -8.60 38.96 38.63
CA ALA A 25 -9.21 38.54 39.89
C ALA A 25 -8.19 37.83 40.81
N LEU A 26 -7.40 36.91 40.25
CA LEU A 26 -6.32 36.27 41.00
C LEU A 26 -5.21 37.25 41.35
N ALA A 27 -4.86 38.16 40.44
CA ALA A 27 -3.86 39.19 40.71
C ALA A 27 -4.29 40.11 41.86
N SER A 28 -5.56 40.54 41.91
CA SER A 28 -6.07 41.37 43.00
C SER A 28 -6.09 40.63 44.34
N TYR A 29 -6.41 39.33 44.32
CA TYR A 29 -6.41 38.49 45.51
C TYR A 29 -4.97 38.25 46.04
N PHE A 30 -4.05 37.80 45.18
CA PHE A 30 -2.69 37.44 45.58
C PHE A 30 -1.76 38.63 45.83
N PHE A 31 -1.94 39.77 45.12
CA PHE A 31 -1.11 40.97 45.28
C PHE A 31 -1.75 42.05 46.16
N SER A 32 -2.65 41.65 47.06
CA SER A 32 -3.41 42.52 47.98
C SER A 32 -2.58 43.39 48.94
N ARG A 33 -1.29 43.07 49.16
CA ARG A 33 -0.37 43.83 50.05
C ARG A 33 0.55 44.81 49.32
N GLY A 34 0.31 45.04 48.03
CA GLY A 34 1.15 45.89 47.20
C GLY A 34 2.40 45.18 46.68
N ILE A 35 2.84 45.58 45.48
CA ILE A 35 3.98 44.98 44.78
C ILE A 35 5.18 45.91 44.98
N LYS A 36 6.28 45.41 45.54
CA LYS A 36 7.55 46.15 45.56
C LYS A 36 8.27 45.91 44.22
N PRO A 37 8.50 46.95 43.39
CA PRO A 37 9.26 46.79 42.16
C PRO A 37 10.66 46.31 42.52
N ARG A 38 10.97 45.08 42.09
CA ARG A 38 12.27 44.45 42.31
C ARG A 38 13.08 44.67 41.05
N GLU A 39 14.18 45.44 41.14
CA GLU A 39 15.07 45.60 40.00
C GLU A 39 15.76 44.26 39.70
N ASN A 40 15.40 43.68 38.56
CA ASN A 40 16.04 42.47 38.08
C ASN A 40 17.37 42.84 37.43
N LYS A 41 18.47 42.37 38.01
CA LYS A 41 19.84 42.64 37.54
C LYS A 41 20.09 42.15 36.11
N LEU A 42 19.30 41.19 35.61
CA LEU A 42 19.35 40.72 34.21
C LEU A 42 18.55 41.60 33.25
N LEU A 43 17.44 42.21 33.70
CA LEU A 43 16.60 43.05 32.84
C LEU A 43 17.26 44.39 32.53
N LYS A 44 18.00 44.98 33.49
CA LYS A 44 18.70 46.26 33.30
C LYS A 44 19.64 46.29 32.08
N PRO A 45 20.58 45.34 31.91
CA PRO A 45 21.46 45.33 30.74
C PRO A 45 20.70 45.03 29.44
N LEU A 46 19.67 44.18 29.47
CA LEU A 46 18.81 43.90 28.30
C LEU A 46 18.04 45.14 27.86
N ASP A 47 17.42 45.87 28.79
CA ASP A 47 16.68 47.11 28.52
C ASP A 47 17.62 48.20 27.99
N ASN A 48 18.80 48.36 28.59
CA ASN A 48 19.81 49.29 28.10
C ASN A 48 20.30 48.91 26.68
N GLY A 49 20.50 47.62 26.41
CA GLY A 49 20.85 47.10 25.09
C GLY A 49 19.76 47.39 24.06
N TYR A 50 18.51 47.08 24.41
CA TYR A 50 17.33 47.36 23.58
C TYR A 50 17.20 48.85 23.27
N LYS A 51 17.26 49.73 24.28
CA LYS A 51 17.19 51.20 24.10
C LYS A 51 18.29 51.73 23.20
N ARG A 52 19.51 51.19 23.33
CA ARG A 52 20.64 51.58 22.47
C ARG A 52 20.41 51.14 21.02
N LEU A 53 20.04 49.88 20.80
CA LEU A 53 19.69 49.34 19.47
C LEU A 53 18.53 50.11 18.84
N LEU A 54 17.48 50.38 19.60
CA LEU A 54 16.32 51.15 19.15
C LEU A 54 16.71 52.56 18.72
N SER A 55 17.56 53.24 19.49
CA SER A 55 18.04 54.59 19.15
C SER A 55 18.84 54.60 17.83
N VAL A 56 19.64 53.56 17.58
CA VAL A 56 20.41 53.39 16.34
C VAL A 56 19.49 53.05 15.16
N ALA A 57 18.51 52.18 15.38
CA ALA A 57 17.52 51.78 14.37
C ALA A 57 16.66 52.98 13.92
N LEU A 58 16.19 53.80 14.87
CA LEU A 58 15.39 55.01 14.57
C LEU A 58 16.19 56.07 13.82
N ARG A 59 17.48 56.26 14.15
CA ARG A 59 18.38 57.16 13.40
C ARG A 59 18.64 56.67 11.97
N SER A 60 18.70 55.35 11.78
CA SER A 60 19.05 54.71 10.51
C SER A 60 17.84 54.09 9.81
N LYS A 61 16.66 54.73 9.90
CA LYS A 61 15.38 54.18 9.41
C LYS A 61 15.40 53.61 8.00
N LYS A 62 16.10 54.29 7.07
CA LYS A 62 16.21 53.84 5.68
C LYS A 62 16.98 52.51 5.60
N ALA A 63 18.12 52.40 6.29
CA ALA A 63 18.91 51.19 6.34
C ALA A 63 18.13 50.00 6.94
N VAL A 64 17.35 50.23 7.99
CA VAL A 64 16.50 49.19 8.60
C VAL A 64 15.42 48.70 7.65
N ILE A 65 14.71 49.61 6.98
CA ILE A 65 13.67 49.25 6.00
C ILE A 65 14.29 48.53 4.80
N THR A 66 15.43 49.02 4.29
CA THR A 66 16.15 48.36 3.19
C THR A 66 16.61 46.97 3.59
N LEU A 67 17.18 46.79 4.79
CA LEU A 67 17.59 45.47 5.28
C LEU A 67 16.40 44.52 5.41
N ALA A 68 15.28 44.99 5.99
CA ALA A 68 14.05 44.19 6.09
C ALA A 68 13.52 43.79 4.70
N GLY A 69 13.54 44.72 3.73
CA GLY A 69 13.18 44.44 2.35
C GLY A 69 14.10 43.42 1.68
N VAL A 70 15.42 43.54 1.88
CA VAL A 70 16.41 42.58 1.37
C VAL A 70 16.21 41.20 1.99
N LEU A 71 15.96 41.11 3.30
CA LEU A 71 15.68 39.84 3.97
C LEU A 71 14.36 39.22 3.48
N PHE A 72 13.33 40.03 3.26
CA PHE A 72 12.06 39.57 2.71
C PHE A 72 12.20 39.04 1.29
N VAL A 73 12.87 39.79 0.40
CA VAL A 73 13.15 39.33 -0.97
C VAL A 73 14.06 38.09 -0.94
N GLY A 74 15.05 38.05 -0.06
CA GLY A 74 15.90 36.88 0.16
C GLY A 74 15.10 35.63 0.55
N ALA A 75 14.11 35.79 1.44
CA ALA A 75 13.20 34.71 1.80
C ALA A 75 12.35 34.25 0.60
N LEU A 76 11.81 35.18 -0.19
CA LEU A 76 11.05 34.85 -1.41
C LEU A 76 11.90 34.12 -2.46
N VAL A 77 13.18 34.48 -2.59
CA VAL A 77 14.13 33.80 -3.51
C VAL A 77 14.42 32.36 -3.07
N LEU A 78 14.24 32.03 -1.79
CA LEU A 78 14.40 30.67 -1.27
C LEU A 78 13.15 29.80 -1.49
N VAL A 79 11.96 30.38 -1.67
CA VAL A 79 10.71 29.63 -1.83
C VAL A 79 10.76 28.60 -2.97
N PRO A 80 11.26 28.90 -4.19
CA PRO A 80 11.34 27.92 -5.27
C PRO A 80 12.32 26.76 -5.02
N ARG A 81 13.18 26.87 -4.01
CA ARG A 81 14.12 25.80 -3.62
C ARG A 81 13.53 24.84 -2.58
N LEU A 82 12.35 25.16 -2.04
CA LEU A 82 11.65 24.27 -1.13
C LEU A 82 10.94 23.19 -1.94
N GLY A 83 11.15 21.92 -1.57
CA GLY A 83 10.36 20.82 -2.09
C GLY A 83 8.89 20.97 -1.66
N THR A 84 8.00 20.36 -2.43
CA THR A 84 6.56 20.32 -2.13
C THR A 84 6.13 18.88 -1.94
N GLU A 85 5.41 18.62 -0.86
CA GLU A 85 4.77 17.33 -0.56
C GLU A 85 3.30 17.57 -0.18
N PHE A 86 2.44 16.57 -0.34
CA PHE A 86 1.02 16.68 0.01
C PHE A 86 0.82 16.77 1.53
N ALA A 87 1.49 15.89 2.26
CA ALA A 87 1.52 15.84 3.71
C ALA A 87 2.82 15.14 4.15
N PRO A 88 3.37 15.47 5.33
CA PRO A 88 4.51 14.75 5.87
C PRO A 88 4.13 13.30 6.14
N GLU A 89 5.03 12.37 5.80
CA GLU A 89 4.84 10.96 6.10
C GLU A 89 4.85 10.78 7.63
N LEU A 90 3.78 10.20 8.18
CA LEU A 90 3.71 9.91 9.61
C LEU A 90 4.52 8.66 9.90
N GLU A 91 5.36 8.69 10.93
CA GLU A 91 6.06 7.51 11.42
C GLU A 91 5.09 6.65 12.26
N GLU A 92 4.74 5.47 11.75
CA GLU A 92 3.81 4.53 12.37
C GLU A 92 4.51 3.51 13.29
N GLY A 93 5.85 3.46 13.27
CA GLY A 93 6.64 2.46 14.00
C GLY A 93 6.54 1.04 13.42
N THR A 94 5.99 0.91 12.21
CA THR A 94 5.86 -0.35 11.48
C THR A 94 6.12 -0.11 10.00
N ILE A 95 6.62 -1.13 9.30
CA ILE A 95 6.80 -1.11 7.85
C ILE A 95 5.83 -2.13 7.24
N ASN A 96 5.20 -1.76 6.13
CA ASN A 96 4.48 -2.67 5.26
C ASN A 96 5.32 -2.91 4.00
N ILE A 97 5.57 -4.18 3.67
CA ILE A 97 6.30 -4.58 2.48
C ILE A 97 5.35 -5.39 1.59
N ARG A 98 5.02 -4.85 0.42
CA ARG A 98 4.32 -5.58 -0.62
C ARG A 98 5.33 -6.32 -1.49
N VAL A 99 5.22 -7.65 -1.54
CA VAL A 99 6.06 -8.54 -2.33
C VAL A 99 5.23 -9.15 -3.45
N THR A 100 5.52 -8.76 -4.69
CA THR A 100 4.83 -9.27 -5.87
C THR A 100 5.67 -10.36 -6.53
N LEU A 101 5.09 -11.57 -6.62
CA LEU A 101 5.67 -12.72 -7.32
C LEU A 101 5.27 -12.71 -8.81
N ALA A 102 5.79 -13.66 -9.58
CA ALA A 102 5.33 -13.89 -10.95
C ALA A 102 3.80 -14.17 -10.97
N PRO A 103 3.07 -13.72 -12.01
CA PRO A 103 1.61 -13.75 -11.99
C PRO A 103 1.04 -15.17 -11.97
N SER A 104 1.77 -16.15 -12.51
CA SER A 104 1.38 -17.56 -12.48
C SER A 104 1.84 -18.31 -11.21
N SER A 105 2.32 -17.60 -10.18
CA SER A 105 2.76 -18.24 -8.94
C SER A 105 1.55 -18.78 -8.16
N ASN A 106 1.68 -20.00 -7.65
CA ASN A 106 0.63 -20.64 -6.86
C ASN A 106 0.80 -20.35 -5.36
N LEU A 107 -0.24 -20.69 -4.58
CA LEU A 107 -0.29 -20.46 -3.14
C LEU A 107 0.83 -21.20 -2.39
N GLU A 108 1.17 -22.41 -2.82
CA GLU A 108 2.25 -23.22 -2.23
C GLU A 108 3.61 -22.50 -2.37
N THR A 109 3.90 -21.95 -3.55
CA THR A 109 5.09 -21.14 -3.80
C THR A 109 5.12 -19.91 -2.89
N ALA A 110 4.01 -19.19 -2.76
CA ALA A 110 3.93 -18.03 -1.88
C ALA A 110 4.17 -18.41 -0.40
N LEU A 111 3.60 -19.53 0.05
CA LEU A 111 3.80 -20.09 1.40
C LEU A 111 5.24 -20.56 1.64
N GLU A 112 5.98 -20.96 0.61
CA GLU A 112 7.40 -21.28 0.71
C GLU A 112 8.30 -20.03 0.74
N VAL A 113 7.90 -18.97 0.03
CA VAL A 113 8.67 -17.73 -0.09
C VAL A 113 8.50 -16.87 1.16
N ALA A 114 7.27 -16.68 1.65
CA ALA A 114 6.98 -15.80 2.79
C ALA A 114 7.90 -16.05 4.02
N PRO A 115 8.05 -17.28 4.54
CA PRO A 115 8.90 -17.53 5.71
C PRO A 115 10.39 -17.23 5.49
N LYS A 116 10.88 -17.35 4.25
CA LYS A 116 12.26 -17.01 3.91
C LYS A 116 12.49 -15.51 4.03
N LEU A 117 11.54 -14.71 3.53
CA LEU A 117 11.59 -13.25 3.61
C LEU A 117 11.42 -12.77 5.05
N GLU A 118 10.46 -13.33 5.79
CA GLU A 118 10.28 -13.06 7.23
C GLU A 118 11.58 -13.30 8.01
N LYS A 119 12.26 -14.42 7.76
CA LYS A 119 13.53 -14.74 8.43
C LYS A 119 14.64 -13.72 8.14
N ILE A 120 14.68 -13.17 6.93
CA ILE A 120 15.64 -12.12 6.56
C ILE A 120 15.31 -10.83 7.29
N LEU A 121 14.03 -10.45 7.34
CA LEU A 121 13.57 -9.24 8.04
C LEU A 121 13.77 -9.34 9.56
N MET A 122 13.56 -10.54 10.13
CA MET A 122 13.85 -10.84 11.53
C MET A 122 15.36 -10.87 11.86
N SER A 123 16.24 -10.88 10.86
CA SER A 123 17.69 -10.79 11.10
C SER A 123 18.16 -9.39 11.51
N PHE A 124 17.31 -8.37 11.35
CA PHE A 124 17.61 -7.01 11.79
C PHE A 124 17.27 -6.85 13.27
N PRO A 125 18.20 -6.33 14.10
CA PRO A 125 17.97 -6.17 15.53
C PRO A 125 16.86 -5.15 15.86
N GLU A 126 16.51 -4.28 14.91
CA GLU A 126 15.40 -3.32 15.00
C GLU A 126 14.02 -3.99 14.86
N THR A 127 13.94 -5.15 14.23
CA THR A 127 12.67 -5.84 13.95
C THR A 127 12.18 -6.60 15.19
N THR A 128 10.91 -6.41 15.55
CA THR A 128 10.23 -7.14 16.64
C THR A 128 9.45 -8.35 16.14
N TYR A 129 8.78 -8.20 14.99
CA TYR A 129 8.06 -9.27 14.31
C TYR A 129 8.04 -9.02 12.80
N ALA A 130 7.87 -10.08 12.02
CA ALA A 130 7.55 -10.04 10.60
C ALA A 130 6.38 -11.01 10.35
N LEU A 131 5.27 -10.52 9.81
CA LEU A 131 4.03 -11.28 9.59
C LEU A 131 3.60 -11.17 8.13
N SER A 132 3.61 -12.29 7.41
CA SER A 132 3.11 -12.34 6.03
C SER A 132 1.62 -12.63 5.96
N ARG A 133 0.93 -11.96 5.05
CA ARG A 133 -0.43 -12.26 4.60
C ARG A 133 -0.38 -12.51 3.09
N ILE A 134 -0.94 -13.62 2.64
CA ILE A 134 -0.89 -14.04 1.24
C ILE A 134 -2.31 -13.96 0.68
N GLY A 135 -2.47 -13.25 -0.44
CA GLY A 135 -3.77 -13.01 -1.05
C GLY A 135 -4.75 -12.28 -0.12
N ARG A 136 -6.03 -12.60 -0.26
CA ARG A 136 -7.13 -11.91 0.41
C ARG A 136 -7.60 -12.62 1.69
N ALA A 137 -8.14 -11.82 2.61
CA ALA A 137 -8.89 -12.35 3.74
C ALA A 137 -10.23 -12.97 3.28
N GLU A 138 -10.77 -13.90 4.08
CA GLU A 138 -12.10 -14.49 3.85
C GLU A 138 -13.20 -13.42 3.89
N VAL A 139 -13.06 -12.46 4.80
CA VAL A 139 -13.97 -11.34 5.00
C VAL A 139 -13.27 -10.04 4.61
N GLY A 140 -13.94 -9.24 3.78
CA GLY A 140 -13.44 -7.96 3.32
C GLY A 140 -13.48 -7.84 1.79
N GLY A 141 -13.25 -6.62 1.30
CA GLY A 141 -13.26 -6.29 -0.12
C GLY A 141 -11.89 -6.22 -0.77
N ASP A 142 -10.81 -6.62 -0.08
CA ASP A 142 -9.44 -6.56 -0.61
C ASP A 142 -9.26 -7.63 -1.71
N PRO A 143 -9.03 -7.24 -2.98
CA PRO A 143 -8.97 -8.16 -4.10
C PRO A 143 -7.56 -8.71 -4.33
N GLU A 144 -6.72 -8.81 -3.29
CA GLU A 144 -5.32 -9.19 -3.44
C GLU A 144 -5.15 -10.64 -3.97
N PRO A 145 -4.37 -10.85 -5.05
CA PRO A 145 -4.12 -12.18 -5.60
C PRO A 145 -3.14 -12.98 -4.74
N ILE A 146 -3.16 -14.31 -4.88
CA ILE A 146 -2.23 -15.23 -4.18
C ILE A 146 -0.76 -15.03 -4.58
N SER A 147 -0.51 -14.38 -5.72
CA SER A 147 0.83 -14.00 -6.19
C SER A 147 1.39 -12.78 -5.46
N ASN A 148 0.66 -12.20 -4.51
CA ASN A 148 1.15 -11.11 -3.68
C ASN A 148 1.18 -11.49 -2.20
N ILE A 149 2.30 -11.13 -1.56
CA ILE A 149 2.55 -11.32 -0.14
C ILE A 149 2.68 -9.93 0.49
N GLU A 150 1.87 -9.65 1.50
CA GLU A 150 1.95 -8.43 2.29
C GLU A 150 2.63 -8.75 3.63
N ILE A 151 3.82 -8.20 3.89
CA ILE A 151 4.60 -8.45 5.09
C ILE A 151 4.55 -7.24 6.00
N TYR A 152 3.99 -7.41 7.19
CA TYR A 152 3.98 -6.41 8.25
C TYR A 152 5.19 -6.61 9.15
N VAL A 153 6.02 -5.58 9.25
CA VAL A 153 7.26 -5.60 10.03
C VAL A 153 7.11 -4.63 11.20
N GLY A 154 7.08 -5.15 12.42
CA GLY A 154 7.10 -4.35 13.63
C GLY A 154 8.50 -3.87 13.95
N LEU A 155 8.66 -2.60 14.33
CA LEU A 155 9.97 -2.04 14.70
C LEU A 155 10.03 -1.71 16.19
N LYS A 156 11.24 -1.79 16.75
CA LYS A 156 11.54 -1.23 18.08
C LYS A 156 11.47 0.29 18.05
N PRO A 157 11.33 0.97 19.21
CA PRO A 157 11.51 2.41 19.29
C PRO A 157 12.84 2.85 18.66
N GLN A 158 12.83 3.93 17.88
CA GLN A 158 13.99 4.42 17.13
C GLN A 158 15.24 4.64 18.00
N SER A 159 15.06 5.00 19.27
CA SER A 159 16.15 5.16 20.24
C SER A 159 16.98 3.89 20.50
N GLU A 160 16.44 2.71 20.18
CA GLU A 160 17.10 1.42 20.38
C GLU A 160 17.78 0.89 19.11
N TRP A 161 17.76 1.65 18.02
CA TRP A 161 18.29 1.20 16.74
C TRP A 161 19.81 1.23 16.73
N THR A 162 20.40 0.26 16.05
CA THR A 162 21.86 0.04 16.04
C THR A 162 22.42 0.00 14.63
N THR A 163 21.62 -0.45 13.66
CA THR A 163 22.04 -0.61 12.28
C THR A 163 21.68 0.58 11.41
N ALA A 164 20.69 1.39 11.76
CA ALA A 164 20.24 2.54 10.96
C ALA A 164 19.89 3.74 11.84
N SER A 165 20.01 4.96 11.27
CA SER A 165 19.64 6.22 11.92
C SER A 165 18.14 6.49 11.91
N ASP A 166 17.48 6.06 10.85
CA ASP A 166 16.09 6.34 10.53
C ASP A 166 15.49 5.25 9.66
N ARG A 167 14.16 5.29 9.50
CA ARG A 167 13.39 4.29 8.77
C ARG A 167 13.87 4.13 7.32
N TYR A 168 14.21 5.21 6.63
CA TYR A 168 14.66 5.15 5.24
C TYR A 168 15.98 4.38 5.12
N ALA A 169 16.95 4.68 5.99
CA ALA A 169 18.22 3.95 6.02
C ALA A 169 18.05 2.47 6.42
N LEU A 170 17.04 2.16 7.25
CA LEU A 170 16.71 0.77 7.58
C LEU A 170 16.06 0.06 6.38
N GLN A 171 15.14 0.71 5.68
CA GLN A 171 14.47 0.19 4.49
C GLN A 171 15.48 -0.11 3.38
N GLU A 172 16.42 0.80 3.10
CA GLU A 172 17.48 0.59 2.10
C GLU A 172 18.32 -0.67 2.41
N LYS A 173 18.62 -0.90 3.70
CA LYS A 173 19.34 -2.11 4.14
C LYS A 173 18.50 -3.37 4.05
N MET A 174 17.19 -3.27 4.33
CA MET A 174 16.25 -4.38 4.17
C MET A 174 16.14 -4.74 2.69
N GLU A 175 15.91 -3.76 1.81
CA GLU A 175 15.82 -3.91 0.36
C GLU A 175 17.08 -4.60 -0.19
N ALA A 176 18.27 -4.10 0.15
CA ALA A 176 19.53 -4.70 -0.28
C ALA A 176 19.70 -6.18 0.14
N LYS A 177 19.15 -6.61 1.28
CA LYS A 177 19.15 -8.03 1.68
C LYS A 177 18.07 -8.84 0.96
N LEU A 178 16.93 -8.23 0.66
CA LEU A 178 15.82 -8.89 -0.04
C LEU A 178 16.13 -9.10 -1.52
N ASP A 179 16.88 -8.19 -2.15
CA ASP A 179 17.34 -8.26 -3.54
C ASP A 179 18.15 -9.51 -3.90
N ALA A 180 18.63 -10.26 -2.90
CA ALA A 180 19.18 -11.59 -3.09
C ALA A 180 18.16 -12.60 -3.68
N HIS A 181 16.87 -12.28 -3.72
CA HIS A 181 15.80 -13.11 -4.27
C HIS A 181 15.36 -12.59 -5.64
N PRO A 182 15.97 -13.07 -6.74
CA PRO A 182 15.64 -12.59 -8.08
C PRO A 182 14.19 -12.92 -8.45
N GLY A 183 13.53 -12.00 -9.16
CA GLY A 183 12.17 -12.19 -9.66
C GLY A 183 11.06 -11.79 -8.69
N LEU A 184 11.40 -11.29 -7.51
CA LEU A 184 10.46 -10.64 -6.59
C LEU A 184 10.53 -9.12 -6.76
N LEU A 185 9.37 -8.46 -6.71
CA LEU A 185 9.29 -7.00 -6.65
C LEU A 185 8.88 -6.58 -5.25
N PHE A 186 9.65 -5.68 -4.65
CA PHE A 186 9.42 -5.16 -3.30
C PHE A 186 8.93 -3.71 -3.37
N ASN A 187 7.89 -3.40 -2.61
CA ASN A 187 7.42 -2.02 -2.41
C ASN A 187 7.26 -1.78 -0.91
N PHE A 188 7.97 -0.77 -0.40
CA PHE A 188 7.99 -0.41 1.01
C PHE A 188 7.07 0.77 1.28
N SER A 189 6.27 0.66 2.34
CA SER A 189 5.39 1.71 2.84
C SER A 189 5.11 1.49 4.33
N GLN A 190 4.04 2.07 4.84
CA GLN A 190 3.52 1.87 6.19
C GLN A 190 2.04 1.48 6.15
N PRO A 191 1.53 0.70 7.11
CA PRO A 191 0.18 0.14 7.05
C PRO A 191 -0.95 1.17 6.86
N ILE A 192 -0.98 2.25 7.65
CA ILE A 192 -2.04 3.26 7.56
C ILE A 192 -1.87 4.07 6.27
N ALA A 193 -0.65 4.51 5.95
CA ALA A 193 -0.35 5.20 4.70
C ALA A 193 -0.82 4.40 3.48
N THR A 194 -0.45 3.11 3.41
CA THR A 194 -0.85 2.20 2.32
C THR A 194 -2.36 2.13 2.15
N ARG A 195 -3.10 2.02 3.26
CA ARG A 195 -4.57 1.92 3.22
C ARG A 195 -5.22 3.25 2.86
N VAL A 196 -4.67 4.38 3.29
CA VAL A 196 -5.15 5.71 2.89
C VAL A 196 -4.90 5.93 1.39
N ASP A 197 -3.71 5.61 0.89
CA ASP A 197 -3.36 5.74 -0.52
C ASP A 197 -4.26 4.85 -1.40
N GLU A 198 -4.49 3.60 -0.97
CA GLU A 198 -5.39 2.66 -1.63
C GLU A 198 -6.82 3.18 -1.67
N LEU A 199 -7.34 3.74 -0.57
CA LEU A 199 -8.70 4.30 -0.52
C LEU A 199 -8.85 5.56 -1.39
N LEU A 200 -7.82 6.39 -1.49
CA LEU A 200 -7.88 7.65 -2.25
C LEU A 200 -7.67 7.44 -3.75
N SER A 201 -6.73 6.59 -4.13
CA SER A 201 -6.24 6.46 -5.50
C SER A 201 -6.52 5.11 -6.13
N GLY A 202 -6.85 4.10 -5.32
CA GLY A 202 -6.98 2.70 -5.73
C GLY A 202 -5.64 1.97 -5.88
N VAL A 203 -4.51 2.61 -5.57
CA VAL A 203 -3.17 2.04 -5.75
C VAL A 203 -2.34 2.22 -4.48
N LYS A 204 -1.48 1.24 -4.20
CA LYS A 204 -0.67 1.16 -2.98
C LYS A 204 0.69 1.87 -3.17
N SER A 205 0.68 3.07 -3.74
CA SER A 205 1.90 3.88 -3.98
C SER A 205 1.59 5.38 -3.92
N GLN A 206 2.57 6.17 -3.49
CA GLN A 206 2.46 7.63 -3.33
C GLN A 206 2.20 8.34 -4.66
N LEU A 207 2.72 7.80 -5.77
CA LEU A 207 2.50 8.31 -7.12
C LEU A 207 2.12 7.16 -8.04
N ALA A 208 1.09 7.39 -8.86
CA ALA A 208 0.67 6.43 -9.85
C ALA A 208 0.32 7.09 -11.17
N ILE A 209 0.71 6.41 -12.25
CA ILE A 209 0.36 6.80 -13.62
C ILE A 209 -0.71 5.83 -14.09
N LYS A 210 -1.95 6.32 -14.26
CA LYS A 210 -3.07 5.53 -14.76
C LYS A 210 -3.13 5.61 -16.28
N LEU A 211 -3.00 4.47 -16.94
CA LEU A 211 -3.12 4.35 -18.39
C LEU A 211 -4.46 3.70 -18.75
N PHE A 212 -5.27 4.41 -19.53
CA PHE A 212 -6.61 3.98 -19.92
C PHE A 212 -6.67 3.61 -21.40
N GLY A 213 -7.46 2.58 -21.71
CA GLY A 213 -7.70 2.15 -23.08
C GLY A 213 -8.48 0.83 -23.15
N PRO A 214 -9.06 0.52 -24.32
CA PRO A 214 -9.86 -0.69 -24.50
C PRO A 214 -9.03 -1.96 -24.72
N GLU A 215 -7.79 -1.84 -25.20
CA GLU A 215 -6.94 -2.96 -25.62
C GLU A 215 -5.81 -3.23 -24.63
N LEU A 216 -5.88 -4.34 -23.89
CA LEU A 216 -4.88 -4.75 -22.88
C LEU A 216 -3.47 -4.88 -23.47
N ASP A 217 -3.34 -5.32 -24.72
CA ASP A 217 -2.08 -5.47 -25.44
C ASP A 217 -1.37 -4.14 -25.65
N VAL A 218 -2.15 -3.11 -26.01
CA VAL A 218 -1.64 -1.75 -26.18
C VAL A 218 -1.24 -1.17 -24.84
N LEU A 219 -2.07 -1.37 -23.81
CA LEU A 219 -1.79 -0.92 -22.44
C LEU A 219 -0.51 -1.54 -21.89
N ALA A 220 -0.26 -2.83 -22.14
CA ALA A 220 0.93 -3.52 -21.63
C ALA A 220 2.21 -2.95 -22.26
N ARG A 221 2.21 -2.77 -23.59
CA ARG A 221 3.37 -2.18 -24.30
C ARG A 221 3.62 -0.75 -23.87
N LYS A 222 2.57 0.08 -23.80
CA LYS A 222 2.70 1.48 -23.40
C LYS A 222 3.05 1.65 -21.93
N GLY A 223 2.54 0.77 -21.05
CA GLY A 223 2.93 0.71 -19.65
C GLY A 223 4.42 0.44 -19.48
N GLN A 224 5.00 -0.49 -20.25
CA GLN A 224 6.44 -0.76 -20.25
C GLN A 224 7.27 0.43 -20.76
N GLU A 225 6.81 1.10 -21.82
CA GLU A 225 7.45 2.34 -22.30
C GLU A 225 7.46 3.44 -21.22
N ILE A 226 6.34 3.61 -20.52
CA ILE A 226 6.20 4.58 -19.42
C ILE A 226 7.09 4.18 -18.24
N GLU A 227 7.08 2.91 -17.84
CA GLU A 227 7.94 2.40 -16.76
C GLU A 227 9.42 2.68 -17.05
N GLY A 228 9.87 2.38 -18.28
CA GLY A 228 11.24 2.62 -18.72
C GLY A 228 11.62 4.11 -18.75
N ALA A 229 10.68 4.99 -19.11
CA ALA A 229 10.90 6.43 -19.09
C ALA A 229 10.95 6.99 -17.65
N VAL A 230 10.05 6.53 -16.77
CA VAL A 230 9.97 6.99 -15.37
C VAL A 230 11.19 6.54 -14.56
N LYS A 231 11.75 5.36 -14.84
CA LYS A 231 13.01 4.89 -14.23
C LYS A 231 14.22 5.80 -14.52
N GLN A 232 14.13 6.67 -15.53
CA GLN A 232 15.20 7.64 -15.86
C GLN A 232 15.03 8.98 -15.13
N VAL A 233 13.93 9.18 -14.41
CA VAL A 233 13.66 10.43 -13.68
C VAL A 233 14.40 10.41 -12.36
N ASP A 234 15.20 11.46 -12.10
CA ASP A 234 15.89 11.63 -10.83
C ASP A 234 14.90 11.64 -9.65
N GLY A 235 15.14 10.77 -8.67
CA GLY A 235 14.29 10.60 -7.49
C GLY A 235 13.18 9.54 -7.63
N ALA A 236 13.01 8.91 -8.80
CA ALA A 236 12.10 7.78 -8.94
C ALA A 236 12.71 6.51 -8.34
N VAL A 237 12.05 5.94 -7.34
CA VAL A 237 12.45 4.70 -6.65
C VAL A 237 11.35 3.66 -6.78
N ALA A 238 11.73 2.38 -6.86
CA ALA A 238 10.79 1.23 -6.92
C ALA A 238 9.68 1.36 -7.99
N VAL A 239 10.03 1.89 -9.17
CA VAL A 239 9.11 2.04 -10.31
C VAL A 239 8.76 0.65 -10.84
N ALA A 240 7.49 0.27 -10.73
CA ALA A 240 6.97 -1.00 -11.19
C ALA A 240 5.64 -0.82 -11.93
N MET A 241 5.47 -1.56 -13.02
CA MET A 241 4.19 -1.67 -13.72
C MET A 241 3.36 -2.83 -13.12
N GLU A 242 2.07 -2.58 -12.89
CA GLU A 242 1.14 -3.65 -12.52
C GLU A 242 1.03 -4.66 -13.68
N GLN A 243 1.09 -5.96 -13.36
CA GLN A 243 1.05 -7.00 -14.38
C GLN A 243 -0.38 -7.20 -14.87
N ILE A 244 -0.64 -6.81 -16.11
CA ILE A 244 -1.95 -6.98 -16.75
C ILE A 244 -2.02 -8.18 -17.71
N LYS A 245 -0.95 -8.98 -17.77
CA LYS A 245 -0.79 -10.16 -18.63
C LYS A 245 0.20 -11.16 -18.01
N GLY A 246 0.23 -12.38 -18.53
CA GLY A 246 1.25 -13.37 -18.18
C GLY A 246 0.80 -14.43 -17.18
N GLU A 247 -0.48 -14.43 -16.79
CA GLU A 247 -1.04 -15.51 -15.99
C GLU A 247 -1.36 -16.71 -16.90
N ALA A 248 -0.86 -17.89 -16.55
CA ALA A 248 -1.15 -19.11 -17.26
C ALA A 248 -2.55 -19.62 -16.86
N GLN A 249 -3.48 -19.61 -17.81
CA GLN A 249 -4.86 -20.03 -17.60
C GLN A 249 -5.15 -21.28 -18.43
N LEU A 250 -5.84 -22.26 -17.83
CA LEU A 250 -6.37 -23.40 -18.58
C LEU A 250 -7.67 -22.98 -19.27
N VAL A 251 -7.61 -22.80 -20.58
CA VAL A 251 -8.77 -22.42 -21.40
C VAL A 251 -9.42 -23.67 -21.96
N VAL A 252 -10.72 -23.84 -21.65
CA VAL A 252 -11.57 -24.87 -22.26
C VAL A 252 -12.57 -24.19 -23.19
N SER A 253 -12.34 -24.33 -24.50
CA SER A 253 -13.13 -23.72 -25.56
C SER A 253 -13.98 -24.78 -26.29
N PRO A 254 -15.29 -24.88 -26.01
CA PRO A 254 -16.13 -25.92 -26.60
C PRO A 254 -16.31 -25.76 -28.12
N LYS A 255 -16.12 -26.84 -28.87
CA LYS A 255 -16.24 -26.89 -30.33
C LYS A 255 -17.70 -27.12 -30.70
N ARG A 256 -18.47 -26.04 -30.90
CA ARG A 256 -19.93 -26.08 -31.16
C ARG A 256 -20.34 -27.08 -32.25
N GLN A 257 -19.56 -27.19 -33.33
CA GLN A 257 -19.84 -28.14 -34.41
C GLN A 257 -19.71 -29.61 -33.97
N GLN A 258 -18.74 -29.93 -33.11
CA GLN A 258 -18.57 -31.29 -32.59
C GLN A 258 -19.64 -31.61 -31.54
N LEU A 259 -19.93 -30.66 -30.66
CA LEU A 259 -21.02 -30.80 -29.68
C LEU A 259 -22.36 -31.11 -30.35
N SER A 260 -22.69 -30.42 -31.45
CA SER A 260 -23.92 -30.65 -32.21
C SER A 260 -24.03 -32.08 -32.77
N ARG A 261 -22.91 -32.73 -33.11
CA ARG A 261 -22.92 -34.12 -33.61
C ARG A 261 -23.26 -35.14 -32.54
N TYR A 262 -22.90 -34.83 -31.29
CA TYR A 262 -23.13 -35.67 -30.12
C TYR A 262 -24.37 -35.25 -29.30
N GLY A 263 -25.11 -34.24 -29.77
CA GLY A 263 -26.29 -33.71 -29.07
C GLY A 263 -25.98 -33.04 -27.73
N LEU A 264 -24.73 -32.60 -27.52
CA LEU A 264 -24.30 -31.98 -26.25
C LEU A 264 -24.52 -30.46 -26.27
N ASN A 265 -24.96 -29.89 -25.14
CA ASN A 265 -24.97 -28.44 -24.98
C ASN A 265 -23.62 -27.94 -24.45
N VAL A 266 -23.33 -26.67 -24.74
CA VAL A 266 -22.14 -25.98 -24.21
C VAL A 266 -22.19 -25.93 -22.67
N SER A 267 -23.36 -25.71 -22.09
CA SER A 267 -23.58 -25.67 -20.64
C SER A 267 -23.20 -26.99 -19.97
N ASP A 268 -23.51 -28.12 -20.59
CA ASP A 268 -23.30 -29.44 -20.01
C ASP A 268 -21.80 -29.75 -19.91
N VAL A 269 -21.05 -29.39 -20.96
CA VAL A 269 -19.59 -29.54 -20.99
C VAL A 269 -18.92 -28.62 -19.97
N LEU A 270 -19.30 -27.34 -19.95
CA LEU A 270 -18.72 -26.40 -18.98
C LEU A 270 -19.07 -26.79 -17.54
N SER A 271 -20.27 -27.31 -17.27
CA SER A 271 -20.66 -27.78 -15.94
C SER A 271 -19.83 -28.99 -15.48
N VAL A 272 -19.48 -29.91 -16.39
CA VAL A 272 -18.60 -31.03 -16.03
C VAL A 272 -17.19 -30.54 -15.71
N VAL A 273 -16.69 -29.56 -16.47
CA VAL A 273 -15.37 -28.95 -16.21
C VAL A 273 -15.37 -28.20 -14.88
N ASP A 274 -16.38 -27.36 -14.64
CA ASP A 274 -16.51 -26.57 -13.41
C ASP A 274 -16.63 -27.47 -12.16
N ASN A 275 -17.61 -28.39 -12.16
CA ASN A 275 -17.80 -29.31 -11.04
C ASN A 275 -16.66 -30.32 -10.91
N GLY A 276 -16.04 -30.72 -12.02
CA GLY A 276 -14.97 -31.70 -12.03
C GLY A 276 -13.63 -31.14 -11.54
N LEU A 277 -13.27 -29.93 -11.97
CA LEU A 277 -12.01 -29.26 -11.64
C LEU A 277 -12.12 -28.34 -10.42
N GLY A 278 -13.16 -27.49 -10.37
CA GLY A 278 -13.45 -26.59 -9.26
C GLY A 278 -14.00 -27.32 -8.04
N GLY A 279 -14.81 -28.37 -8.29
CA GLY A 279 -15.53 -29.10 -7.26
C GLY A 279 -16.93 -28.56 -7.06
N ALA A 280 -17.88 -29.44 -6.76
CA ALA A 280 -19.27 -29.09 -6.49
C ALA A 280 -19.57 -29.25 -4.99
N SER A 281 -20.31 -28.30 -4.41
CA SER A 281 -20.86 -28.47 -3.06
C SER A 281 -21.94 -29.56 -3.09
N ALA A 282 -21.79 -30.58 -2.26
CA ALA A 282 -22.70 -31.71 -2.10
C ALA A 282 -23.55 -31.61 -0.81
N GLY A 283 -23.54 -30.45 -0.16
CA GLY A 283 -24.27 -30.16 1.07
C GLY A 283 -23.37 -29.68 2.20
N GLN A 284 -23.94 -29.60 3.40
CA GLN A 284 -23.23 -29.13 4.60
C GLN A 284 -23.40 -30.12 5.75
N ILE A 285 -22.33 -30.33 6.50
CA ILE A 285 -22.38 -30.98 7.82
C ILE A 285 -22.58 -29.87 8.85
N ILE A 286 -23.64 -30.00 9.65
CA ILE A 286 -23.94 -29.08 10.75
C ILE A 286 -23.48 -29.74 12.05
N ARG A 287 -22.59 -29.07 12.79
CA ARG A 287 -22.12 -29.51 14.11
C ARG A 287 -22.32 -28.37 15.11
N GLY A 288 -23.45 -28.38 15.81
CA GLY A 288 -23.85 -27.28 16.69
C GLY A 288 -24.04 -25.98 15.89
N ASN A 289 -23.23 -24.97 16.18
CA ASN A 289 -23.24 -23.69 15.46
C ASN A 289 -22.27 -23.66 14.26
N GLU A 290 -21.46 -24.70 14.07
CA GLU A 290 -20.49 -24.78 12.97
C GLU A 290 -21.13 -25.43 11.74
N ARG A 291 -20.76 -24.93 10.55
CA ARG A 291 -21.21 -25.44 9.26
C ARG A 291 -19.99 -25.73 8.40
N TYR A 292 -19.88 -26.96 7.91
CA TYR A 292 -18.79 -27.40 7.06
C TYR A 292 -19.34 -27.84 5.71
N ASP A 293 -18.84 -27.26 4.62
CA ASP A 293 -19.21 -27.67 3.27
C ASP A 293 -18.62 -29.05 2.93
N ILE A 294 -19.43 -29.88 2.28
CA ILE A 294 -18.97 -31.11 1.65
C ILE A 294 -18.72 -30.79 0.18
N TYR A 295 -17.50 -31.01 -0.32
CA TYR A 295 -17.17 -30.83 -1.73
C TYR A 295 -16.90 -32.17 -2.41
N VAL A 296 -17.45 -32.36 -3.61
CA VAL A 296 -17.16 -33.49 -4.50
C VAL A 296 -16.37 -32.95 -5.68
N ARG A 297 -15.22 -33.54 -5.96
CA ARG A 297 -14.31 -33.12 -7.03
C ARG A 297 -13.59 -34.34 -7.62
N LEU A 298 -13.15 -34.25 -8.86
CA LEU A 298 -12.32 -35.29 -9.47
C LEU A 298 -11.02 -35.49 -8.68
N ALA A 299 -10.59 -36.75 -8.58
CA ALA A 299 -9.30 -37.09 -8.00
C ALA A 299 -8.17 -36.41 -8.78
N LYS A 300 -7.09 -36.02 -8.06
CA LYS A 300 -6.00 -35.19 -8.60
C LYS A 300 -5.46 -35.70 -9.94
N GLN A 301 -5.27 -37.01 -10.08
CA GLN A 301 -4.75 -37.66 -11.30
C GLN A 301 -5.56 -37.39 -12.59
N PHE A 302 -6.84 -37.04 -12.49
CA PHE A 302 -7.69 -36.73 -13.64
C PHE A 302 -7.73 -35.24 -13.99
N ARG A 303 -7.03 -34.39 -13.23
CA ARG A 303 -7.07 -32.93 -13.35
C ARG A 303 -5.71 -32.24 -13.15
N ASP A 304 -4.62 -33.01 -13.12
CA ASP A 304 -3.28 -32.49 -12.83
C ASP A 304 -2.63 -31.89 -14.08
N THR A 305 -2.93 -32.44 -15.26
CA THR A 305 -2.35 -32.02 -16.53
C THR A 305 -3.41 -31.73 -17.60
N PRO A 306 -3.12 -30.87 -18.60
CA PRO A 306 -4.02 -30.64 -19.72
C PRO A 306 -4.44 -31.92 -20.45
N GLU A 307 -3.54 -32.90 -20.56
CA GLU A 307 -3.79 -34.20 -21.19
C GLU A 307 -4.80 -35.02 -20.40
N SER A 308 -4.66 -35.05 -19.07
CA SER A 308 -5.61 -35.74 -18.19
C SER A 308 -7.02 -35.13 -18.32
N ILE A 309 -7.10 -33.81 -18.41
CA ILE A 309 -8.35 -33.06 -18.60
C ILE A 309 -8.95 -33.32 -19.98
N ARG A 310 -8.14 -33.36 -21.05
CA ARG A 310 -8.61 -33.74 -22.40
C ARG A 310 -9.20 -35.14 -22.45
N SER A 311 -8.69 -36.06 -21.62
CA SER A 311 -9.15 -37.46 -21.56
C SER A 311 -10.43 -37.66 -20.74
N LEU A 312 -10.95 -36.62 -20.09
CA LEU A 312 -12.18 -36.71 -19.29
C LEU A 312 -13.34 -37.17 -20.15
N ARG A 313 -14.07 -38.19 -19.65
CA ARG A 313 -15.18 -38.81 -20.35
C ARG A 313 -16.49 -38.11 -20.02
N LEU A 314 -17.24 -37.79 -21.06
CA LEU A 314 -18.57 -37.19 -21.03
C LEU A 314 -19.56 -38.21 -21.58
N LEU A 315 -20.68 -38.36 -20.89
CA LEU A 315 -21.79 -39.19 -21.37
C LEU A 315 -22.71 -38.31 -22.24
N THR A 316 -22.91 -38.74 -23.48
CA THR A 316 -23.83 -38.07 -24.41
C THR A 316 -25.29 -38.44 -24.13
N PRO A 317 -26.28 -37.64 -24.55
CA PRO A 317 -27.69 -38.00 -24.44
C PRO A 317 -28.06 -39.31 -25.15
N SER A 318 -27.29 -39.69 -26.18
CA SER A 318 -27.42 -40.97 -26.87
C SER A 318 -26.78 -42.16 -26.13
N GLY A 319 -26.15 -41.95 -24.97
CA GLY A 319 -25.49 -42.98 -24.17
C GLY A 319 -24.07 -43.34 -24.61
N ALA A 320 -23.52 -42.67 -25.63
CA ALA A 320 -22.14 -42.84 -26.06
C ALA A 320 -21.19 -42.05 -25.15
N TRP A 321 -19.98 -42.57 -24.96
CA TRP A 321 -18.90 -41.89 -24.26
C TRP A 321 -18.04 -41.10 -25.26
N VAL A 322 -17.83 -39.82 -24.97
CA VAL A 322 -16.91 -38.95 -25.72
C VAL A 322 -15.89 -38.33 -24.78
N THR A 323 -14.72 -37.99 -25.27
CA THR A 323 -13.70 -37.30 -24.46
C THR A 323 -13.82 -35.78 -24.59
N LEU A 324 -13.41 -35.05 -23.55
CA LEU A 324 -13.45 -33.58 -23.56
C LEU A 324 -12.61 -33.01 -24.73
N GLY A 325 -11.48 -33.63 -25.09
CA GLY A 325 -10.64 -33.19 -26.21
C GLY A 325 -11.29 -33.32 -27.59
N GLU A 326 -12.23 -34.26 -27.77
CA GLU A 326 -13.00 -34.41 -29.01
C GLU A 326 -13.98 -33.25 -29.20
N VAL A 327 -14.58 -32.80 -28.10
CA VAL A 327 -15.67 -31.81 -28.11
C VAL A 327 -15.27 -30.40 -27.69
N ALA A 328 -14.06 -30.21 -27.16
CA ALA A 328 -13.51 -28.92 -26.76
C ALA A 328 -12.02 -28.80 -27.12
N HIS A 329 -11.53 -27.57 -27.25
CA HIS A 329 -10.11 -27.26 -27.24
C HIS A 329 -9.70 -26.97 -25.80
N VAL A 330 -8.68 -27.67 -25.31
CA VAL A 330 -8.16 -27.52 -23.95
C VAL A 330 -6.68 -27.15 -24.07
N ALA A 331 -6.31 -25.95 -23.70
CA ALA A 331 -4.93 -25.46 -23.81
C ALA A 331 -4.60 -24.52 -22.65
N ILE A 332 -3.30 -24.39 -22.37
CA ILE A 332 -2.81 -23.34 -21.48
C ILE A 332 -2.58 -22.11 -22.35
N GLU A 333 -3.23 -21.01 -22.00
CA GLU A 333 -3.12 -19.72 -22.68
C GLU A 333 -2.69 -18.66 -21.67
N SER A 334 -2.10 -17.57 -22.14
CA SER A 334 -1.76 -16.45 -21.28
C SER A 334 -2.94 -15.48 -21.18
N GLY A 335 -3.44 -15.28 -19.97
CA GLY A 335 -4.50 -14.35 -19.64
C GLY A 335 -4.05 -13.20 -18.73
N PRO A 336 -4.93 -12.21 -18.52
CA PRO A 336 -4.73 -11.16 -17.52
C PRO A 336 -5.01 -11.71 -16.11
N PRO A 337 -4.11 -11.52 -15.12
CA PRO A 337 -4.37 -11.92 -13.73
C PRO A 337 -5.46 -11.08 -13.06
N GLN A 338 -5.60 -9.81 -13.47
CA GLN A 338 -6.59 -8.90 -12.94
C GLN A 338 -6.99 -7.90 -14.03
N ILE A 339 -8.27 -7.51 -14.04
CA ILE A 339 -8.80 -6.44 -14.89
C ILE A 339 -9.35 -5.35 -13.97
N ARG A 340 -8.75 -4.17 -14.05
CA ARG A 340 -9.18 -2.99 -13.30
C ARG A 340 -10.04 -2.09 -14.17
N ARG A 341 -11.12 -1.56 -13.60
CA ARG A 341 -12.03 -0.61 -14.22
C ARG A 341 -12.30 0.49 -13.19
N ASP A 342 -11.97 1.72 -13.58
CA ASP A 342 -12.22 2.93 -12.78
C ASP A 342 -13.40 3.71 -13.37
#